data_AF-A0AAE9ITM4-F1
#
_entry.id   AF-A0AAE9ITM4-F1
#
_cell.length_a   1.000
_cell.length_b   1.000
_cell.length_c   1.000
_cell.angle_alpha   90.00
_cell.angle_beta   90.00
_cell.angle_gamma   90.00
#
_symmetry.space_group_name_H-M   'P 1'
#
loop_
_entity.id
_entity.type
_entity.pdbx_description
1 polymer ?
#
loop_
_entity_poly.entity_id
_entity_poly.type
_entity_poly.pdbx_seq_one_letter_code
_entity_poly.pdbx_strand_id
1 'polypeptide(L)'
;MGGASVGGGGNQKRFTQCSKELEKLLQEDRLSGAPLLLLANKCDLPAPYPAYDLSHVLDIPRIREERSCQIFNCSAISGELLVQAMTWLCDEIM
;
A
#
# COMPACT_ATOMS: atom_id res chain seq x y z
N MET A 1 -14.35 -2.03 -24.16
CA MET A 1 -14.58 -3.32 -23.46
C MET A 1 -13.84 -3.22 -22.13
N GLY A 2 -14.43 -2.60 -21.11
CA GLY A 2 -15.23 -3.32 -20.12
C GLY A 2 -14.47 -3.38 -18.79
N GLY A 3 -13.99 -2.24 -18.29
CA GLY A 3 -13.32 -2.14 -16.99
C GLY A 3 -14.35 -1.99 -15.87
N ALA A 4 -14.94 -3.10 -15.45
CA ALA A 4 -15.80 -3.12 -14.29
C ALA A 4 -14.94 -3.05 -13.02
N SER A 5 -14.60 -1.84 -12.56
CA SER A 5 -14.14 -1.62 -11.18
C SER A 5 -15.31 -1.77 -10.22
N VAL A 6 -15.78 -3.00 -10.04
CA VAL A 6 -16.74 -3.36 -8.97
C VAL A 6 -15.91 -3.67 -7.72
N GLY A 7 -15.40 -2.61 -7.09
CA GLY A 7 -14.91 -2.66 -5.72
C GLY A 7 -16.04 -2.28 -4.79
N GLY A 8 -16.77 -3.25 -4.24
CA GLY A 8 -17.94 -3.00 -3.39
C GLY A 8 -17.68 -1.94 -2.31
N GLY A 9 -18.63 -0.99 -2.15
CA GLY A 9 -18.49 0.23 -1.34
C GLY A 9 -18.15 0.04 0.15
N GLY A 10 -18.06 -1.19 0.65
CA GLY A 10 -17.52 -1.49 1.98
C GLY A 10 -16.00 -1.34 2.08
N ASN A 11 -15.26 -1.71 1.02
CA ASN A 11 -13.79 -1.64 1.03
C ASN A 11 -13.29 -0.21 0.82
N GLN A 12 -13.96 0.56 -0.04
CA GLN A 12 -13.59 1.94 -0.32
C GLN A 12 -13.64 2.81 0.95
N LYS A 13 -14.68 2.68 1.78
CA LYS A 13 -14.77 3.39 3.07
C LYS A 13 -13.63 3.03 4.01
N ARG A 14 -13.25 1.75 4.05
CA ARG A 14 -12.12 1.28 4.89
C ARG A 14 -10.80 1.84 4.39
N PHE A 15 -10.56 1.85 3.08
CA PHE A 15 -9.34 2.43 2.52
C PHE A 15 -9.26 3.95 2.73
N THR A 16 -10.37 4.68 2.62
CA THR A 16 -10.40 6.11 2.96
C THR A 16 -10.05 6.34 4.44
N GLN A 17 -10.53 5.48 5.34
CA GLN A 17 -10.18 5.56 6.75
C GLN A 17 -8.70 5.20 6.99
N CYS A 18 -8.19 4.15 6.34
CA CYS A 18 -6.77 3.80 6.37
C CYS A 18 -5.88 4.94 5.86
N SER A 19 -6.28 5.62 4.78
CA SER A 19 -5.57 6.77 4.22
C SER A 19 -5.41 7.88 5.28
N LYS A 20 -6.52 8.25 5.95
CA LYS A 20 -6.48 9.27 7.01
C LYS A 20 -5.61 8.88 8.21
N GLU A 21 -5.66 7.62 8.65
CA GLU A 21 -4.81 7.17 9.76
C GLU A 21 -3.34 7.08 9.34
N LEU A 22 -3.06 6.66 8.10
CA LEU A 22 -1.72 6.67 7.53
C LEU A 22 -1.16 8.09 7.50
N GLU A 23 -1.93 9.07 7.01
CA GLU A 23 -1.49 10.47 6.99
C GLU A 23 -1.13 11.00 8.38
N LYS A 24 -1.96 10.70 9.40
CA LYS A 24 -1.65 11.08 10.78
C LYS A 24 -0.36 10.45 11.28
N LEU A 25 -0.13 9.17 10.98
CA LEU A 25 1.11 8.49 11.36
C LEU A 25 2.31 9.11 10.67
N LEU A 26 2.22 9.42 9.38
CA LEU A 26 3.32 10.00 8.62
C LEU A 26 3.66 11.44 9.06
N GLN A 27 2.75 12.13 9.76
CA GLN A 27 2.99 13.43 10.39
C GLN A 27 3.74 13.35 11.73
N GLU A 28 3.96 12.16 12.30
CA GLU A 28 4.76 12.04 13.51
C GLU A 28 6.25 12.30 13.19
N ASP A 29 6.88 13.22 13.93
CA ASP A 29 8.29 13.59 13.75
C ASP A 29 9.25 12.40 13.77
N ARG A 30 8.90 11.36 14.55
CA ARG A 30 9.66 10.10 14.69
C ARG A 30 9.76 9.32 13.38
N LEU A 31 8.81 9.53 12.48
CA LEU A 31 8.67 8.85 11.20
C LEU A 31 9.08 9.77 10.03
N SER A 32 9.62 10.95 10.32
CA SER A 32 10.13 11.86 9.30
C SER A 32 11.26 11.20 8.50
N GLY A 33 11.13 11.20 7.17
CA GLY A 33 12.10 10.60 6.25
C GLY A 33 12.16 9.06 6.24
N ALA A 34 11.41 8.37 7.09
CA ALA A 34 11.41 6.90 7.13
C ALA A 34 10.77 6.32 5.84
N PRO A 35 11.36 5.27 5.22
CA PRO A 35 10.77 4.62 4.06
C PRO A 35 9.44 3.94 4.42
N LEU A 36 8.48 4.01 3.50
CA LEU A 36 7.15 3.41 3.66
C LEU A 36 6.97 2.21 2.73
N LEU A 37 6.93 1.01 3.30
CA LEU A 37 6.54 -0.21 2.59
C LEU A 37 5.04 -0.48 2.76
N LEU A 38 4.30 -0.59 1.66
CA LEU A 38 2.89 -0.98 1.66
C LEU A 38 2.71 -2.38 1.07
N LEU A 39 2.13 -3.25 1.88
CA LEU A 39 1.81 -4.62 1.50
C LEU A 39 0.33 -4.70 1.12
N ALA A 40 0.04 -4.71 -0.18
CA ALA A 40 -1.28 -5.01 -0.74
C ALA A 40 -1.55 -6.52 -0.61
N ASN A 41 -1.83 -6.93 0.64
CA ASN A 41 -1.99 -8.33 1.03
C ASN A 41 -3.30 -8.92 0.49
N LYS A 42 -3.33 -10.26 0.34
CA LYS A 42 -4.43 -11.08 -0.19
C LYS A 42 -4.59 -11.04 -1.71
N CYS A 43 -3.48 -10.93 -2.45
CA CYS A 43 -3.50 -11.00 -3.91
C CYS A 43 -3.97 -12.36 -4.46
N ASP A 44 -3.98 -13.39 -3.62
CA ASP A 44 -4.47 -14.75 -3.92
C ASP A 44 -6.01 -14.87 -4.00
N LEU A 45 -6.75 -13.86 -3.52
CA LEU A 45 -8.21 -13.88 -3.60
C LEU A 45 -8.69 -13.62 -5.04
N PRO A 46 -9.83 -14.20 -5.46
CA PRO A 46 -10.36 -14.06 -6.82
C PRO A 46 -10.80 -12.63 -7.20
N ALA A 47 -10.92 -11.72 -6.22
CA ALA A 47 -11.14 -10.30 -6.43
C ALA A 47 -10.19 -9.50 -5.52
N PRO A 48 -8.88 -9.55 -5.79
CA PRO A 48 -7.92 -8.81 -4.99
C PRO A 48 -8.04 -7.33 -5.33
N TYR A 49 -7.85 -6.47 -4.34
CA TYR A 49 -7.86 -5.04 -4.63
C TYR A 49 -6.58 -4.67 -5.38
N PRO A 50 -6.65 -4.10 -6.59
CA PRO A 50 -5.46 -3.80 -7.37
C PRO A 50 -4.56 -2.80 -6.65
N ALA A 51 -3.23 -3.03 -6.65
CA ALA A 51 -2.25 -2.05 -6.16
C ALA A 51 -2.43 -0.65 -6.79
N TYR A 52 -2.85 -0.59 -8.05
CA TYR A 52 -3.15 0.66 -8.73
C TYR A 52 -4.25 1.45 -8.01
N ASP A 53 -5.38 0.81 -7.71
CA ASP A 53 -6.47 1.46 -7.00
C ASP A 53 -6.06 1.85 -5.57
N LEU A 54 -5.22 1.05 -4.91
CA LEU A 54 -4.67 1.38 -3.58
C LEU A 54 -3.78 2.61 -3.63
N SER A 55 -2.94 2.71 -4.67
CA SER A 55 -2.01 3.83 -4.84
C SER A 55 -2.75 5.17 -4.97
N HIS A 56 -3.89 5.17 -5.66
CA HIS A 56 -4.77 6.33 -5.79
C HIS A 56 -5.50 6.67 -4.49
N VAL A 57 -6.05 5.68 -3.79
CA VAL A 57 -6.82 5.94 -2.57
C VAL A 57 -5.94 6.40 -1.40
N LEU A 58 -4.70 5.93 -1.34
CA LEU A 58 -3.72 6.29 -0.31
C LEU A 58 -2.85 7.51 -0.70
N ASP A 59 -3.06 8.09 -1.88
CA ASP A 59 -2.29 9.23 -2.40
C ASP A 59 -0.76 9.02 -2.33
N ILE A 60 -0.33 7.85 -2.80
CA ILE A 60 1.08 7.45 -2.79
C ILE A 60 1.98 8.40 -3.59
N PRO A 61 1.55 8.98 -4.73
CA PRO A 61 2.35 9.99 -5.42
C PRO A 61 2.75 11.15 -4.50
N ARG A 62 1.80 11.67 -3.70
CA ARG A 62 2.09 12.73 -2.72
C ARG A 62 3.08 12.28 -1.66
N ILE A 63 2.91 11.08 -1.11
CA ILE A 63 3.83 10.54 -0.08
C ILE A 63 5.26 10.39 -0.64
N ARG A 64 5.39 10.01 -1.92
CA ARG A 64 6.69 9.87 -2.60
C ARG A 64 7.45 11.18 -2.79
N GLU A 65 6.79 12.34 -2.66
CA GLU A 65 7.47 13.64 -2.68
C GLU A 65 8.27 13.88 -1.39
N GLU A 66 7.88 13.24 -0.28
CA GLU A 66 8.47 13.46 1.05
C GLU A 66 9.38 12.31 1.52
N ARG A 67 9.18 11.08 1.01
CA ARG A 67 9.90 9.87 1.45
C ARG A 67 9.86 8.75 0.42
N SER A 68 10.81 7.82 0.50
CA SER A 68 10.75 6.56 -0.28
C SER A 68 9.48 5.78 0.05
N CYS A 69 8.74 5.36 -0.97
CA CYS A 69 7.54 4.56 -0.78
C CYS A 69 7.32 3.55 -1.92
N GLN A 70 7.07 2.29 -1.56
CA GLN A 70 6.84 1.20 -2.50
C GLN A 70 5.65 0.33 -2.08
N ILE A 71 4.92 -0.16 -3.07
CA ILE A 71 3.77 -1.05 -2.88
C ILE A 71 4.08 -2.41 -3.51
N PHE A 72 3.80 -3.49 -2.79
CA PHE A 72 3.87 -4.85 -3.30
C PHE A 72 2.52 -5.55 -3.14
N ASN A 73 1.99 -6.10 -4.23
CA ASN A 73 0.94 -7.11 -4.15
C ASN A 73 1.55 -8.34 -3.49
N CYS A 74 0.99 -8.84 -2.41
CA CYS A 74 1.57 -9.98 -1.72
C CYS A 74 0.48 -10.91 -1.20
N SER A 75 0.86 -12.16 -0.95
CA SER A 75 0.03 -13.10 -0.25
C SER A 75 0.78 -13.62 0.97
N ALA A 76 0.24 -13.33 2.14
CA ALA A 76 0.75 -13.89 3.38
C ALA A 76 0.57 -15.42 3.47
N ILE A 77 -0.29 -16.02 2.64
CA ILE A 77 -0.54 -17.46 2.61
C ILE A 77 0.52 -18.18 1.76
N SER A 78 0.76 -17.70 0.54
CA SER A 78 1.76 -18.32 -0.36
C SER A 78 3.18 -17.82 -0.10
N GLY A 79 3.34 -16.69 0.59
CA GLY A 79 4.62 -16.00 0.75
C GLY A 79 5.02 -15.17 -0.47
N GLU A 80 4.16 -15.07 -1.48
CA GLU A 80 4.42 -14.34 -2.72
C GLU A 80 4.78 -12.88 -2.45
N LEU A 81 5.89 -12.44 -3.06
CA LEU A 81 6.46 -11.10 -3.00
C LEU A 81 6.84 -10.58 -1.59
N LEU A 82 6.60 -11.35 -0.51
CA LEU A 82 6.96 -10.92 0.85
C LEU A 82 8.47 -10.76 1.04
N VAL A 83 9.27 -11.73 0.59
CA VAL A 83 10.73 -11.65 0.73
C VAL A 83 11.27 -10.45 -0.02
N GLN A 84 10.82 -10.24 -1.26
CA GLN A 84 11.24 -9.10 -2.09
C GLN A 84 10.82 -7.76 -1.49
N ALA A 85 9.60 -7.67 -0.94
CA ALA A 85 9.12 -6.48 -0.27
C ALA A 85 9.98 -6.13 0.96
N MET A 86 10.32 -7.14 1.76
CA MET A 86 11.20 -6.96 2.92
C MET A 86 12.63 -6.61 2.52
N THR A 87 13.17 -7.22 1.45
CA THR A 87 14.48 -6.87 0.89
C THR A 87 14.51 -5.41 0.46
N TRP A 88 13.50 -4.92 -0.26
CA TRP A 88 13.41 -3.51 -0.63
C TRP A 88 13.46 -2.59 0.60
N LEU A 89 12.71 -2.91 1.65
CA LEU A 89 12.72 -2.10 2.87
C LEU A 89 14.10 -2.10 3.55
N CYS A 90 14.78 -3.25 3.58
CA CYS A 90 16.14 -3.33 4.10
C CYS A 90 17.12 -2.48 3.29
N ASP A 91 17.02 -2.51 1.96
CA ASP A 91 17.89 -1.76 1.06
C ASP A 91 17.66 -0.23 1.17
N GLU A 92 16.44 0.22 1.45
CA GLU A 92 16.13 1.66 1.62
C GLU A 92 16.53 2.21 2.99
N ILE A 93 16.64 1.35 4.02
CA ILE A 93 17.05 1.75 5.36
C ILE A 93 18.59 1.84 5.49
N MET A 94 19.32 1.03 4.72
CA MET A 94 20.79 0.95 4.76
C MET A 94 21.47 2.03 3.91
#